data_AF-H6N8A2-F1
#
_entry.id   AF-H6N8A2-F1
#
_cell.length_a   1.000
_cell.length_b   1.000
_cell.length_c   1.000
_cell.angle_alpha   90.00
_cell.angle_beta   90.00
_cell.angle_gamma   90.00
#
_symmetry.space_group_name_H-M   'P 1'
#
loop_
_entity.id
_entity.type
_entity.pdbx_description
1 polymer ?
#
loop_
_entity_poly.entity_id
_entity_poly.type
_entity_poly.pdbx_seq_one_letter_code
_entity_poly.pdbx_strand_id
1 'polypeptide(L)'
;MLQVNKKVLIFSGSPFLGFAGFLRASDQEIKDYKIMVNYNGQADLLLSLQIPPDYYPYQFKKTSLYDYLTDVDQYVITNAHTSTNKSQIKVKLQSRLNELLGKVKEFGPSLWNEGLYDSGLVFRNDQFWSNKRTSILFLEQFVADDHAIISNALNILPTHKDLIITNYRAARDPYTIFSKKVFKCFKEHNINLSSSSANDDTCDENSKKIGEKLREYIFQYNKESINSLYRFGRYIDFWNKLFSEHSSQLSQLKIEDWIKKDKLFSLKEHDQEIAKKYVNTVFTQEEINTLNNWNGNGSWQSNYLSTLSKTHHPALEQTTIPGEAPLAEGAQKEVVIFLFQFAALLDKYSKSSNFETEFKHDYRKEFIKNALQNAATMGNNLQTRITSIRDYFKKIGVVDSSYEPSKGNNSNSKSLAILTYPPTSYGAGEATIQSMSKFPFIYSDIGLRQVFPKNINTATSMEDDIFSVDDNGWWWKIGKADLDPSHLLKFEGTADNILILANPEDWSLLKDKNSAAVKSIGNLLKNRTSNNIDPYKVNSDDYPVKYNKYHLWNEGLRSPIALNLLLDSLVDMFQKWYDKGFSHVSEYCKAMEWGWYWSQQFVEGRYNDE
;
A
#
# COMPACT_ATOMS: atom_id res chain seq x y z
N MET A 1 -0.25 -42.29 -65.84
CA MET A 1 -0.04 -41.71 -67.19
C MET A 1 0.11 -40.20 -67.00
N LEU A 2 1.22 -39.63 -67.50
CA LEU A 2 1.47 -38.24 -67.98
C LEU A 2 0.58 -37.08 -67.46
N GLN A 3 1.01 -35.85 -67.16
CA GLN A 3 2.23 -35.03 -67.36
C GLN A 3 1.91 -33.67 -66.65
N VAL A 4 2.81 -33.04 -65.86
CA VAL A 4 3.60 -31.80 -66.20
C VAL A 4 2.72 -30.51 -66.24
N ASN A 5 2.97 -29.35 -65.61
CA ASN A 5 4.17 -28.53 -65.30
C ASN A 5 3.77 -27.38 -64.31
N LYS A 6 4.61 -26.97 -63.33
CA LYS A 6 5.47 -25.73 -63.27
C LYS A 6 4.73 -24.41 -63.62
N LYS A 7 4.76 -23.28 -62.89
CA LYS A 7 5.62 -22.57 -61.90
C LYS A 7 4.70 -21.47 -61.27
N VAL A 8 4.89 -20.86 -60.10
CA VAL A 8 5.95 -19.89 -59.72
C VAL A 8 5.97 -19.73 -58.19
N LEU A 9 7.15 -19.88 -57.61
CA LEU A 9 7.52 -19.48 -56.24
C LEU A 9 7.67 -17.95 -56.16
N ILE A 10 7.13 -17.29 -55.13
CA ILE A 10 7.83 -16.29 -54.28
C ILE A 10 7.14 -16.27 -52.91
N PHE A 11 7.83 -16.74 -51.85
CA PHE A 11 8.05 -16.02 -50.59
C PHE A 11 8.90 -16.93 -49.67
N SER A 12 10.19 -16.58 -49.60
CA SER A 12 11.11 -16.93 -48.52
C SER A 12 10.48 -16.56 -47.17
N GLY A 13 10.48 -17.36 -46.11
CA GLY A 13 11.15 -18.61 -45.82
C GLY A 13 11.17 -18.73 -44.30
N SER A 14 10.06 -19.20 -43.71
CA SER A 14 10.09 -19.80 -42.38
C SER A 14 10.72 -21.18 -42.49
N PRO A 15 11.60 -21.60 -41.57
CA PRO A 15 11.78 -23.01 -41.28
C PRO A 15 11.05 -23.30 -39.98
N PHE A 16 9.92 -23.99 -40.11
CA PHE A 16 9.39 -24.83 -39.04
C PHE A 16 10.01 -26.22 -39.20
N LEU A 17 10.24 -26.85 -38.04
CA LEU A 17 10.47 -28.27 -37.77
C LEU A 17 11.93 -28.75 -37.70
N GLY A 18 12.26 -29.25 -36.51
CA GLY A 18 13.44 -30.07 -36.27
C GLY A 18 13.65 -30.39 -34.79
N PHE A 19 12.79 -31.24 -34.22
CA PHE A 19 13.03 -31.91 -32.94
C PHE A 19 14.34 -32.73 -33.03
N ALA A 20 15.45 -32.22 -32.47
CA ALA A 20 16.59 -32.97 -31.94
C ALA A 20 17.69 -32.00 -31.45
N GLY A 21 17.96 -32.02 -30.13
CA GLY A 21 19.05 -31.29 -29.46
C GLY A 21 18.52 -30.48 -28.28
N PHE A 22 18.27 -31.05 -27.09
CA PHE A 22 19.32 -31.50 -26.15
C PHE A 22 20.75 -31.16 -26.58
N LEU A 23 21.00 -29.87 -26.85
CA LEU A 23 22.34 -29.30 -26.95
C LEU A 23 22.34 -27.97 -26.21
N ARG A 24 22.83 -28.06 -24.96
CA ARG A 24 23.35 -26.99 -24.11
C ARG A 24 22.43 -25.79 -23.95
N ALA A 25 21.69 -25.78 -22.83
CA ALA A 25 21.58 -24.55 -22.05
C ALA A 25 23.02 -24.02 -21.92
N SER A 26 23.35 -23.06 -22.78
CA SER A 26 24.66 -22.44 -22.87
C SER A 26 25.04 -21.93 -21.49
N ASP A 27 26.28 -22.20 -21.07
CA ASP A 27 27.06 -21.67 -19.93
C ASP A 27 26.59 -20.31 -19.37
N GLN A 28 25.37 -20.21 -18.87
CA GLN A 28 24.90 -19.04 -18.14
C GLN A 28 25.44 -19.19 -16.73
N GLU A 29 26.38 -18.31 -16.40
CA GLU A 29 26.94 -18.20 -15.06
C GLU A 29 25.80 -18.10 -14.04
N ILE A 30 25.77 -19.06 -13.10
CA ILE A 30 24.80 -19.04 -12.00
C ILE A 30 25.17 -17.87 -11.10
N LYS A 31 24.24 -16.91 -10.95
CA LYS A 31 24.45 -15.76 -10.08
C LYS A 31 24.01 -16.07 -8.66
N ASP A 32 24.92 -15.84 -7.70
CA ASP A 32 24.71 -16.12 -6.29
C ASP A 32 24.40 -14.86 -5.46
N TYR A 33 23.27 -14.93 -4.79
CA TYR A 33 22.74 -13.91 -3.89
C TYR A 33 22.62 -14.48 -2.47
N LYS A 34 22.67 -13.61 -1.45
CA LYS A 34 22.37 -13.97 -0.07
C LYS A 34 20.90 -13.75 0.23
N ILE A 35 20.40 -12.58 -0.18
CA ILE A 35 19.02 -12.14 -0.02
C ILE A 35 18.52 -11.69 -1.37
N MET A 36 17.45 -12.32 -1.83
CA MET A 36 16.69 -11.89 -3.01
C MET A 36 15.27 -11.56 -2.61
N VAL A 37 14.72 -10.55 -3.25
CA VAL A 37 13.30 -10.18 -3.15
C VAL A 37 12.71 -10.09 -4.54
N ASN A 38 11.42 -10.38 -4.68
CA ASN A 38 10.72 -10.30 -5.97
C ASN A 38 9.94 -9.00 -6.16
N TYR A 39 9.76 -8.19 -5.11
CA TYR A 39 8.98 -6.97 -5.14
C TYR A 39 9.73 -5.77 -4.52
N ASN A 40 9.56 -4.58 -5.11
CA ASN A 40 10.30 -3.38 -4.68
C ASN A 40 9.89 -2.92 -3.26
N GLY A 41 8.63 -3.08 -2.88
CA GLY A 41 8.18 -2.76 -1.51
C GLY A 41 8.91 -3.58 -0.44
N GLN A 42 9.25 -4.84 -0.71
CA GLN A 42 10.08 -5.65 0.19
C GLN A 42 11.51 -5.07 0.29
N ALA A 43 12.06 -4.67 -0.86
CA ALA A 43 13.39 -4.09 -0.93
C ALA A 43 13.47 -2.78 -0.12
N ASP A 44 12.45 -1.95 -0.17
CA ASP A 44 12.40 -0.69 0.57
C ASP A 44 12.23 -0.87 2.08
N LEU A 45 11.49 -1.89 2.51
CA LEU A 45 11.42 -2.28 3.92
C LEU A 45 12.77 -2.77 4.43
N LEU A 46 13.42 -3.63 3.65
CA LEU A 46 14.75 -4.15 3.92
C LEU A 46 15.77 -3.01 4.02
N LEU A 47 15.74 -2.05 3.10
CA LEU A 47 16.53 -0.83 3.19
C LEU A 47 16.24 -0.04 4.46
N SER A 48 14.96 0.14 4.81
CA SER A 48 14.55 0.84 6.04
C SER A 48 15.07 0.15 7.30
N LEU A 49 15.21 -1.18 7.29
CA LEU A 49 15.81 -2.00 8.35
C LEU A 49 17.35 -2.06 8.29
N GLN A 50 17.98 -1.37 7.33
CA GLN A 50 19.44 -1.39 7.07
C GLN A 50 19.97 -2.75 6.58
N ILE A 51 19.12 -3.57 5.95
CA ILE A 51 19.43 -4.90 5.43
C ILE A 51 19.29 -4.85 3.89
N PRO A 52 20.24 -4.29 3.12
CA PRO A 52 20.04 -4.18 1.67
C PRO A 52 20.00 -5.59 1.03
N PRO A 53 19.02 -5.87 0.15
CA PRO A 53 19.00 -7.12 -0.60
C PRO A 53 20.14 -7.12 -1.62
N ASP A 54 20.58 -8.31 -2.05
CA ASP A 54 21.58 -8.37 -3.13
C ASP A 54 20.93 -8.19 -4.52
N TYR A 55 19.65 -8.55 -4.64
CA TYR A 55 18.84 -8.30 -5.83
C TYR A 55 17.72 -7.32 -5.50
N TYR A 56 17.68 -6.19 -6.20
CA TYR A 56 16.66 -5.15 -6.02
C TYR A 56 15.79 -5.07 -7.30
N PRO A 57 14.50 -5.43 -7.23
CA PRO A 57 13.60 -5.31 -8.36
C PRO A 57 13.18 -3.85 -8.60
N TYR A 58 13.25 -3.39 -9.85
CA TYR A 58 12.59 -2.18 -10.30
C TYR A 58 11.07 -2.37 -10.31
N GLN A 59 10.36 -1.26 -10.17
CA GLN A 59 8.94 -1.26 -10.45
C GLN A 59 8.68 -1.43 -11.95
N PHE A 60 7.51 -1.98 -12.26
CA PHE A 60 6.94 -2.12 -13.60
C PHE A 60 7.28 -0.95 -14.54
N LYS A 61 7.85 -1.26 -15.72
CA LYS A 61 8.26 -0.30 -16.77
C LYS A 61 9.24 0.80 -16.32
N LYS A 62 9.87 0.70 -15.14
CA LYS A 62 10.95 1.58 -14.70
C LYS A 62 12.30 0.88 -14.90
N THR A 63 13.30 1.66 -15.25
CA THR A 63 14.71 1.24 -15.36
C THR A 63 15.59 1.85 -14.28
N SER A 64 14.99 2.61 -13.36
CA SER A 64 15.67 3.32 -12.27
C SER A 64 14.84 3.26 -10.98
N LEU A 65 15.52 3.48 -9.86
CA LEU A 65 14.90 3.69 -8.56
C LEU A 65 14.07 4.98 -8.54
N TYR A 66 13.17 5.07 -7.56
CA TYR A 66 12.45 6.30 -7.27
C TYR A 66 13.37 7.38 -6.70
N ASP A 67 13.05 8.62 -7.03
CA ASP A 67 13.78 9.80 -6.58
C ASP A 67 13.70 10.01 -5.06
N TYR A 68 12.69 9.47 -4.37
CA TYR A 68 12.65 9.45 -2.90
C TYR A 68 13.74 8.55 -2.26
N LEU A 69 14.50 7.80 -3.07
CA LEU A 69 15.69 7.03 -2.65
C LEU A 69 17.00 7.57 -3.23
N THR A 70 16.96 8.23 -4.40
CA THR A 70 18.16 8.66 -5.13
C THR A 70 18.42 10.16 -5.14
N ASP A 71 17.40 10.96 -4.82
CA ASP A 71 17.46 12.41 -4.71
C ASP A 71 16.56 12.84 -3.53
N VAL A 72 16.86 12.30 -2.36
CA VAL A 72 16.05 12.43 -1.14
C VAL A 72 16.10 13.85 -0.59
N ASP A 73 17.17 14.57 -0.91
CA ASP A 73 17.35 15.95 -0.47
C ASP A 73 16.23 16.86 -0.99
N GLN A 74 15.64 16.62 -2.15
CA GLN A 74 14.52 17.45 -2.60
C GLN A 74 13.25 17.28 -1.73
N TYR A 75 13.15 16.19 -0.96
CA TYR A 75 11.97 15.81 -0.21
C TYR A 75 12.09 16.04 1.29
N VAL A 76 13.31 16.01 1.84
CA VAL A 76 13.53 16.30 3.27
C VAL A 76 13.40 17.80 3.50
N ILE A 77 12.37 18.20 4.26
CA ILE A 77 12.12 19.61 4.57
C ILE A 77 12.87 20.00 5.85
N THR A 78 13.71 21.04 5.74
CA THR A 78 14.45 21.65 6.85
C THR A 78 14.48 23.17 6.70
N ASN A 79 14.43 23.90 7.80
CA ASN A 79 14.57 25.35 7.85
C ASN A 79 15.10 25.81 9.22
N ALA A 80 15.14 27.12 9.47
CA ALA A 80 15.63 27.70 10.72
C ALA A 80 14.84 27.30 11.98
N HIS A 81 13.65 26.70 11.81
CA HIS A 81 12.74 26.28 12.87
C HIS A 81 12.70 24.76 13.07
N THR A 82 13.50 23.99 12.32
CA THR A 82 13.69 22.54 12.54
C THR A 82 14.84 22.26 13.50
N SER A 83 14.80 21.13 14.21
CA SER A 83 15.86 20.77 15.15
C SER A 83 17.17 20.39 14.46
N THR A 84 18.26 20.38 15.25
CA THR A 84 19.55 19.83 14.83
C THR A 84 19.46 18.37 14.38
N ASN A 85 18.67 17.53 15.06
CA ASN A 85 18.50 16.13 14.68
C ASN A 85 17.85 16.01 13.30
N LYS A 86 16.85 16.86 13.03
CA LYS A 86 16.20 16.92 11.72
C LYS A 86 17.15 17.43 10.63
N SER A 87 17.97 18.44 10.93
CA SER A 87 19.03 18.89 10.01
C SER A 87 20.09 17.80 9.74
N GLN A 88 20.43 16.97 10.73
CA GLN A 88 21.34 15.84 10.53
C GLN A 88 20.77 14.79 9.57
N ILE A 89 19.47 14.52 9.64
CA ILE A 89 18.80 13.64 8.67
C ILE A 89 18.99 14.19 7.25
N LYS A 90 18.73 15.48 7.05
CA LYS A 90 18.93 16.13 5.74
C LYS A 90 20.35 15.96 5.21
N VAL A 91 21.36 16.11 6.06
CA VAL A 91 22.77 16.04 5.64
C VAL A 91 23.22 14.59 5.36
N LYS A 92 22.72 13.61 6.13
CA LYS A 92 23.26 12.24 6.12
C LYS A 92 22.43 11.23 5.33
N LEU A 93 21.12 11.47 5.14
CA LEU A 93 20.19 10.46 4.61
C LEU A 93 20.58 9.97 3.21
N GLN A 94 20.86 10.88 2.26
CA GLN A 94 21.27 10.49 0.91
C GLN A 94 22.57 9.68 0.92
N SER A 95 23.56 10.09 1.71
CA SER A 95 24.83 9.35 1.84
C SER A 95 24.60 7.94 2.39
N ARG A 96 23.72 7.79 3.39
CA ARG A 96 23.40 6.48 3.97
C ARG A 96 22.68 5.58 2.96
N LEU A 97 21.72 6.13 2.22
CA LEU A 97 21.03 5.40 1.16
C LEU A 97 22.00 4.96 0.06
N ASN A 98 22.91 5.84 -0.36
CA ASN A 98 23.96 5.51 -1.32
C ASN A 98 24.86 4.37 -0.82
N GLU A 99 25.21 4.37 0.47
CA GLU A 99 25.99 3.27 1.06
C GLU A 99 25.24 1.94 1.04
N LEU A 100 23.94 1.94 1.40
CA LEU A 100 23.11 0.72 1.41
C LEU A 100 22.85 0.21 -0.01
N LEU A 101 22.48 1.10 -0.93
CA LEU A 101 22.24 0.80 -2.34
C LEU A 101 23.53 0.35 -3.05
N GLY A 102 24.69 0.89 -2.67
CA GLY A 102 25.99 0.47 -3.18
C GLY A 102 26.37 -0.98 -2.81
N LYS A 103 25.64 -1.61 -1.88
CA LYS A 103 25.81 -3.03 -1.51
C LYS A 103 24.86 -3.96 -2.29
N VAL A 104 23.92 -3.42 -3.07
CA VAL A 104 23.07 -4.19 -3.98
C VAL A 104 23.93 -4.66 -5.16
N LYS A 105 23.87 -5.95 -5.49
CA LYS A 105 24.67 -6.54 -6.56
C LYS A 105 24.02 -6.36 -7.94
N GLU A 106 22.70 -6.48 -7.99
CA GLU A 106 21.95 -6.41 -9.23
C GLU A 106 20.63 -5.67 -9.02
N PHE A 107 20.35 -4.73 -9.91
CA PHE A 107 19.03 -4.15 -10.08
C PHE A 107 18.41 -4.71 -11.36
N GLY A 108 17.15 -5.14 -11.31
CA GLY A 108 16.53 -5.82 -12.45
C GLY A 108 15.01 -5.83 -12.39
N PRO A 109 14.34 -6.48 -13.34
CA PRO A 109 12.87 -6.56 -13.34
C PRO A 109 12.32 -7.31 -12.11
N SER A 110 11.07 -7.04 -11.78
CA SER A 110 10.28 -7.86 -10.83
C SER A 110 10.09 -9.29 -11.35
N LEU A 111 9.73 -10.22 -10.45
CA LEU A 111 9.37 -11.60 -10.85
C LEU A 111 8.08 -11.64 -11.67
N TRP A 112 7.18 -10.68 -11.41
CA TRP A 112 5.89 -10.53 -12.09
C TRP A 112 6.07 -9.90 -13.48
N ASN A 113 5.36 -10.42 -14.49
CA ASN A 113 5.50 -9.99 -15.89
C ASN A 113 4.97 -8.57 -16.12
N GLU A 114 5.40 -7.98 -17.23
CA GLU A 114 5.10 -6.63 -17.72
C GLU A 114 3.66 -6.46 -18.28
N GLY A 115 2.76 -7.44 -18.07
CA GLY A 115 1.34 -7.37 -18.43
C GLY A 115 0.45 -7.28 -17.19
N LEU A 116 -0.21 -6.15 -16.99
CA LEU A 116 -1.00 -5.79 -15.80
C LEU A 116 -2.25 -6.65 -15.54
N TYR A 117 -2.58 -7.59 -16.42
CA TYR A 117 -3.86 -8.32 -16.43
C TYR A 117 -3.72 -9.81 -16.17
N ASP A 118 -2.48 -10.29 -16.09
CA ASP A 118 -2.13 -11.70 -15.99
C ASP A 118 -1.31 -11.90 -14.70
N SER A 119 -1.99 -11.78 -13.56
CA SER A 119 -1.39 -11.81 -12.23
C SER A 119 -0.91 -13.21 -11.81
N GLY A 120 0.12 -13.23 -10.96
CA GLY A 120 0.64 -14.44 -10.33
C GLY A 120 1.80 -15.12 -11.05
N LEU A 121 2.27 -16.26 -10.50
CA LEU A 121 3.55 -16.90 -10.89
C LEU A 121 3.50 -17.50 -12.31
N VAL A 122 2.37 -17.37 -12.99
CA VAL A 122 1.99 -18.04 -14.24
C VAL A 122 2.72 -17.47 -15.46
N PHE A 123 3.14 -16.21 -15.44
CA PHE A 123 3.71 -15.53 -16.62
C PHE A 123 5.17 -15.06 -16.46
N ARG A 124 5.96 -15.76 -15.66
CA ARG A 124 7.37 -15.42 -15.37
C ARG A 124 8.23 -15.28 -16.64
N ASN A 125 9.20 -14.37 -16.58
CA ASN A 125 10.37 -14.43 -17.47
C ASN A 125 11.29 -15.59 -17.03
N ASP A 126 10.96 -16.81 -17.46
CA ASP A 126 11.66 -18.05 -17.10
C ASP A 126 13.16 -18.01 -17.38
N GLN A 127 13.55 -17.34 -18.46
CA GLN A 127 14.96 -17.20 -18.87
C GLN A 127 15.74 -16.30 -17.91
N PHE A 128 15.10 -15.30 -17.29
CA PHE A 128 15.76 -14.39 -16.37
C PHE A 128 15.97 -14.98 -14.97
N TRP A 129 15.04 -15.77 -14.45
CA TRP A 129 15.07 -16.22 -13.05
C TRP A 129 15.70 -17.60 -12.84
N SER A 130 15.77 -18.43 -13.88
CA SER A 130 16.30 -19.80 -13.80
C SER A 130 17.80 -19.89 -13.52
N ASN A 131 18.58 -18.84 -13.80
CA ASN A 131 20.02 -18.79 -13.55
C ASN A 131 20.42 -18.13 -12.22
N LYS A 132 19.46 -17.85 -11.33
CA LYS A 132 19.71 -17.18 -10.04
C LYS A 132 19.57 -18.16 -8.88
N ARG A 133 20.50 -18.06 -7.92
CA ARG A 133 20.48 -18.83 -6.67
C ARG A 133 20.60 -17.88 -5.47
N THR A 134 19.89 -18.18 -4.39
CA THR A 134 19.93 -17.39 -3.16
C THR A 134 19.96 -18.24 -1.89
N SER A 135 20.48 -17.69 -0.79
CA SER A 135 20.27 -18.29 0.53
C SER A 135 18.83 -18.05 0.99
N ILE A 136 18.36 -16.80 0.96
CA ILE A 136 16.99 -16.44 1.29
C ILE A 136 16.28 -15.86 0.08
N LEU A 137 15.10 -16.40 -0.24
CA LEU A 137 14.15 -15.77 -1.16
C LEU A 137 12.99 -15.20 -0.37
N PHE A 138 12.80 -13.88 -0.42
CA PHE A 138 11.54 -13.27 -0.04
C PHE A 138 10.61 -13.27 -1.24
N LEU A 139 9.48 -13.94 -1.09
CA LEU A 139 8.43 -14.01 -2.08
C LEU A 139 7.22 -13.24 -1.56
N GLU A 140 6.99 -12.08 -2.15
CA GLU A 140 5.74 -11.36 -2.02
C GLU A 140 4.68 -12.19 -2.74
N GLN A 141 3.66 -12.63 -2.01
CA GLN A 141 2.52 -13.35 -2.55
C GLN A 141 1.28 -12.46 -2.47
N PHE A 142 0.57 -12.31 -3.58
CA PHE A 142 -0.73 -11.66 -3.57
C PHE A 142 -1.78 -12.71 -3.20
N VAL A 143 -1.91 -13.04 -1.90
CA VAL A 143 -2.75 -14.17 -1.42
C VAL A 143 -4.21 -14.10 -1.87
N ALA A 144 -4.71 -12.91 -2.23
CA ALA A 144 -6.04 -12.73 -2.79
C ALA A 144 -6.12 -13.13 -4.28
N ASP A 145 -5.01 -13.14 -5.01
CA ASP A 145 -4.99 -13.22 -6.49
C ASP A 145 -4.14 -14.39 -7.01
N ASP A 146 -3.28 -14.96 -6.16
CA ASP A 146 -2.46 -16.11 -6.50
C ASP A 146 -3.25 -17.43 -6.44
N HIS A 147 -3.64 -17.90 -7.62
CA HIS A 147 -4.30 -19.19 -7.85
C HIS A 147 -3.40 -20.40 -7.49
N ALA A 148 -2.08 -20.19 -7.48
CA ALA A 148 -1.10 -21.26 -7.26
C ALA A 148 -0.91 -21.53 -5.75
N ILE A 149 -1.15 -22.77 -5.34
CA ILE A 149 -0.57 -23.29 -4.10
C ILE A 149 0.95 -23.25 -4.29
N ILE A 150 1.69 -22.50 -3.45
CA ILE A 150 3.14 -22.29 -3.61
C ILE A 150 3.92 -23.60 -3.74
N SER A 151 3.46 -24.68 -3.10
CA SER A 151 4.04 -26.03 -3.25
C SER A 151 4.08 -26.51 -4.70
N ASN A 152 3.11 -26.12 -5.51
CA ASN A 152 3.01 -26.45 -6.94
C ASN A 152 3.86 -25.52 -7.81
N ALA A 153 4.34 -24.41 -7.24
CA ALA A 153 5.15 -23.39 -7.90
C ALA A 153 6.64 -23.40 -7.45
N LEU A 154 7.08 -24.35 -6.62
CA LEU A 154 8.48 -24.40 -6.17
C LEU A 154 9.47 -24.56 -7.34
N ASN A 155 9.07 -25.28 -8.39
CA ASN A 155 9.90 -25.50 -9.58
C ASN A 155 10.06 -24.24 -10.45
N ILE A 156 9.26 -23.20 -10.20
CA ILE A 156 9.27 -21.92 -10.94
C ILE A 156 9.84 -20.76 -10.10
N LEU A 157 10.38 -21.03 -8.92
CA LEU A 157 11.12 -20.05 -8.13
C LEU A 157 12.63 -20.16 -8.40
N PRO A 158 13.41 -19.08 -8.21
CA PRO A 158 14.87 -19.17 -8.17
C PRO A 158 15.32 -20.24 -7.17
N THR A 159 16.48 -20.86 -7.40
CA THR A 159 16.99 -21.87 -6.46
C THR A 159 17.27 -21.19 -5.11
N HIS A 160 16.68 -21.68 -4.02
CA HIS A 160 16.78 -21.07 -2.71
C HIS A 160 16.99 -22.11 -1.60
N LYS A 161 17.63 -21.72 -0.49
CA LYS A 161 17.72 -22.55 0.72
C LYS A 161 16.50 -22.36 1.61
N ASP A 162 16.14 -21.11 1.84
CA ASP A 162 15.01 -20.70 2.68
C ASP A 162 14.06 -19.81 1.88
N LEU A 163 12.75 -20.06 2.02
CA LEU A 163 11.67 -19.27 1.42
C LEU A 163 10.92 -18.53 2.52
N ILE A 164 10.85 -17.21 2.43
CA ILE A 164 10.05 -16.36 3.31
C ILE A 164 8.94 -15.74 2.49
N ILE A 165 7.69 -16.10 2.81
CA ILE A 165 6.52 -15.56 2.14
C ILE A 165 6.09 -14.28 2.86
N THR A 166 6.00 -13.18 2.11
CA THR A 166 5.50 -11.90 2.60
C THR A 166 4.21 -11.54 1.88
N ASN A 167 3.44 -10.64 2.47
CA ASN A 167 2.19 -10.19 1.86
C ASN A 167 1.84 -8.77 2.31
N TYR A 168 2.31 -7.79 1.55
CA TYR A 168 1.98 -6.39 1.66
C TYR A 168 0.46 -6.15 1.64
N ARG A 169 -0.26 -6.85 0.76
CA ARG A 169 -1.73 -6.70 0.65
C ARG A 169 -2.46 -7.25 1.87
N ALA A 170 -1.83 -8.14 2.62
CA ALA A 170 -2.31 -8.63 3.90
C ALA A 170 -1.88 -7.78 5.09
N ALA A 171 -1.47 -6.54 4.87
CA ALA A 171 -1.24 -5.57 5.94
C ALA A 171 -2.48 -4.70 6.25
N ARG A 172 -3.65 -5.03 5.69
CA ARG A 172 -4.94 -4.35 5.93
C ARG A 172 -5.67 -4.94 7.12
N ASP A 173 -6.70 -4.24 7.61
CA ASP A 173 -7.49 -4.81 8.71
C ASP A 173 -8.14 -6.14 8.30
N PRO A 174 -7.92 -7.23 9.07
CA PRO A 174 -8.61 -8.49 8.85
C PRO A 174 -10.13 -8.38 8.98
N TYR A 175 -10.65 -7.51 9.86
CA TYR A 175 -11.99 -7.68 10.42
C TYR A 175 -13.11 -6.90 9.73
N THR A 176 -12.87 -6.30 8.57
CA THR A 176 -13.86 -5.41 7.97
C THR A 176 -15.04 -6.14 7.32
N ILE A 177 -14.76 -7.16 6.49
CA ILE A 177 -15.83 -7.93 5.84
C ILE A 177 -16.38 -8.97 6.80
N PHE A 178 -15.48 -9.71 7.44
CA PHE A 178 -15.81 -10.77 8.37
C PHE A 178 -15.33 -10.39 9.77
N SER A 179 -16.18 -10.58 10.77
CA SER A 179 -15.83 -10.22 12.15
C SER A 179 -14.68 -11.06 12.70
N LYS A 180 -14.01 -10.58 13.76
CA LYS A 180 -12.99 -11.36 14.49
C LYS A 180 -13.49 -12.75 14.92
N LYS A 181 -14.80 -12.89 15.17
CA LYS A 181 -15.40 -14.17 15.52
C LYS A 181 -15.40 -15.15 14.34
N VAL A 182 -15.70 -14.69 13.12
CA VAL A 182 -15.59 -15.51 11.90
C VAL A 182 -14.14 -16.00 11.72
N PHE A 183 -13.14 -15.13 11.90
CA PHE A 183 -11.72 -15.52 11.85
C PHE A 183 -11.38 -16.63 12.84
N LYS A 184 -11.91 -16.56 14.07
CA LYS A 184 -11.72 -17.62 15.07
C LYS A 184 -12.44 -18.92 14.67
N CYS A 185 -13.68 -18.84 14.21
CA CYS A 185 -14.46 -20.01 13.80
C CYS A 185 -13.89 -20.67 12.53
N PHE A 186 -13.14 -19.92 11.73
CA PHE A 186 -12.44 -20.43 10.56
C PHE A 186 -11.26 -21.36 10.93
N LYS A 187 -10.67 -21.22 12.13
CA LYS A 187 -9.52 -22.05 12.56
C LYS A 187 -9.92 -23.52 12.74
N GLU A 188 -9.03 -24.45 12.38
CA GLU A 188 -9.14 -25.82 12.87
C GLU A 188 -9.15 -25.84 14.40
N HIS A 189 -9.84 -26.80 15.01
CA HIS A 189 -10.10 -26.90 16.45
C HIS A 189 -8.86 -27.01 17.37
N ASN A 190 -7.62 -26.76 16.90
CA ASN A 190 -6.38 -27.06 17.62
C ASN A 190 -5.38 -25.92 17.83
N ILE A 191 -5.75 -24.64 17.68
CA ILE A 191 -4.83 -23.53 18.00
C ILE A 191 -5.46 -22.53 18.98
N ASN A 192 -5.19 -22.75 20.27
CA ASN A 192 -5.46 -21.79 21.34
C ASN A 192 -4.50 -20.59 21.23
N LEU A 193 -5.01 -19.42 20.82
CA LEU A 193 -4.32 -18.17 21.05
C LEU A 193 -4.53 -17.77 22.52
N SER A 194 -3.47 -17.81 23.31
CA SER A 194 -3.45 -17.23 24.65
C SER A 194 -3.20 -15.71 24.56
N SER A 195 -3.84 -14.98 25.48
CA SER A 195 -3.88 -13.51 25.63
C SER A 195 -4.86 -12.80 24.67
N SER A 196 -5.84 -12.00 25.09
CA SER A 196 -6.18 -11.44 26.39
C SER A 196 -7.61 -10.84 26.38
N SER A 197 -8.21 -10.78 27.58
CA SER A 197 -9.49 -10.16 27.99
C SER A 197 -10.81 -10.85 27.57
N ALA A 198 -11.42 -11.51 28.57
CA ALA A 198 -12.75 -12.07 28.55
C ALA A 198 -13.82 -10.98 28.33
N ASN A 199 -14.47 -10.98 27.15
CA ASN A 199 -15.91 -10.76 26.99
C ASN A 199 -16.38 -10.64 25.51
N ASP A 200 -15.47 -10.55 24.52
CA ASP A 200 -15.82 -10.47 23.08
C ASP A 200 -15.48 -11.75 22.28
N ASP A 201 -15.18 -12.85 22.98
CA ASP A 201 -14.16 -13.81 22.53
C ASP A 201 -14.65 -15.22 22.15
N THR A 202 -15.96 -15.50 22.12
CA THR A 202 -16.51 -16.82 21.77
C THR A 202 -17.02 -16.91 20.32
N CYS A 203 -16.85 -18.08 19.70
CA CYS A 203 -17.45 -18.41 18.40
C CYS A 203 -18.97 -18.55 18.58
N ASP A 204 -19.73 -17.51 18.22
CA ASP A 204 -21.20 -17.57 18.23
C ASP A 204 -21.73 -18.37 17.04
N GLU A 205 -22.97 -18.86 17.14
CA GLU A 205 -23.56 -19.78 16.15
C GLU A 205 -23.59 -19.19 14.73
N ASN A 206 -23.82 -17.89 14.58
CA ASN A 206 -23.88 -17.25 13.26
C ASN A 206 -22.47 -17.12 12.66
N SER A 207 -21.51 -16.67 13.46
CA SER A 207 -20.09 -16.60 13.05
C SER A 207 -19.51 -17.98 12.76
N LYS A 208 -19.97 -19.02 13.48
CA LYS A 208 -19.60 -20.41 13.27
C LYS A 208 -20.02 -20.90 11.89
N LYS A 209 -21.29 -20.70 11.53
CA LYS A 209 -21.84 -21.11 10.22
C LYS A 209 -21.05 -20.50 9.08
N ILE A 210 -20.83 -19.17 9.12
CA ILE A 210 -20.07 -18.47 8.08
C ILE A 210 -18.61 -18.95 8.06
N GLY A 211 -17.93 -19.02 9.21
CA GLY A 211 -16.53 -19.41 9.29
C GLY A 211 -16.26 -20.83 8.79
N GLU A 212 -17.08 -21.80 9.19
CA GLU A 212 -16.97 -23.20 8.75
C GLU A 212 -17.28 -23.36 7.26
N LYS A 213 -18.36 -22.72 6.78
CA LYS A 213 -18.74 -22.78 5.35
C LYS A 213 -17.74 -22.09 4.43
N LEU A 214 -17.18 -20.95 4.86
CA LEU A 214 -16.15 -20.25 4.10
C LEU A 214 -14.86 -21.10 4.02
N ARG A 215 -14.50 -21.80 5.11
CA ARG A 215 -13.37 -22.74 5.09
C ARG A 215 -13.62 -23.92 4.13
N GLU A 216 -14.79 -24.54 4.21
CA GLU A 216 -15.20 -25.61 3.28
C GLU A 216 -15.14 -25.13 1.83
N TYR A 217 -15.61 -23.91 1.57
CA TYR A 217 -15.63 -23.29 0.26
C TYR A 217 -14.24 -23.18 -0.37
N ILE A 218 -13.24 -22.74 0.40
CA ILE A 218 -11.85 -22.62 -0.08
C ILE A 218 -11.26 -23.99 -0.39
N PHE A 219 -11.50 -24.97 0.48
CA PHE A 219 -10.96 -26.33 0.31
C PHE A 219 -11.55 -27.02 -0.92
N GLN A 220 -12.82 -26.76 -1.23
CA GLN A 220 -13.53 -27.32 -2.38
C GLN A 220 -13.47 -26.43 -3.63
N TYR A 221 -12.76 -25.30 -3.57
CA TYR A 221 -12.76 -24.32 -4.65
C TYR A 221 -12.11 -24.89 -5.91
N ASN A 222 -12.89 -24.97 -6.99
CA ASN A 222 -12.48 -25.55 -8.27
C ASN A 222 -12.91 -24.69 -9.48
N LYS A 223 -13.36 -23.45 -9.25
CA LYS A 223 -13.75 -22.53 -10.34
C LYS A 223 -12.50 -22.07 -11.11
N GLU A 224 -12.67 -21.83 -12.40
CA GLU A 224 -11.61 -21.34 -13.29
C GLU A 224 -11.15 -19.92 -12.96
N SER A 225 -12.06 -19.07 -12.47
CA SER A 225 -11.75 -17.71 -12.02
C SER A 225 -11.85 -17.59 -10.51
N ILE A 226 -10.96 -16.79 -9.89
CA ILE A 226 -11.01 -16.48 -8.46
C ILE A 226 -12.10 -15.42 -8.22
N ASN A 227 -12.98 -15.71 -7.26
CA ASN A 227 -13.99 -14.76 -6.81
C ASN A 227 -13.69 -14.21 -5.41
N SER A 228 -14.37 -13.13 -5.04
CA SER A 228 -14.20 -12.38 -3.79
C SER A 228 -14.32 -13.27 -2.54
N LEU A 229 -15.23 -14.24 -2.52
CA LEU A 229 -15.33 -15.19 -1.39
C LEU A 229 -14.06 -16.01 -1.18
N TYR A 230 -13.49 -16.55 -2.25
CA TYR A 230 -12.23 -17.30 -2.15
C TYR A 230 -11.09 -16.40 -1.66
N ARG A 231 -10.99 -15.17 -2.20
CA ARG A 231 -9.98 -14.17 -1.79
C ARG A 231 -10.00 -13.92 -0.29
N PHE A 232 -11.18 -13.58 0.26
CA PHE A 232 -11.33 -13.32 1.69
C PHE A 232 -11.08 -14.55 2.55
N GLY A 233 -11.43 -15.72 2.04
CA GLY A 233 -11.11 -16.99 2.66
C GLY A 233 -9.60 -17.21 2.86
N ARG A 234 -8.83 -17.07 1.78
CA ARG A 234 -7.36 -17.18 1.81
C ARG A 234 -6.72 -16.10 2.68
N TYR A 235 -7.31 -14.92 2.70
CA TYR A 235 -6.90 -13.81 3.55
C TYR A 235 -7.08 -14.11 5.05
N ILE A 236 -8.21 -14.72 5.44
CA ILE A 236 -8.44 -15.17 6.82
C ILE A 236 -7.42 -16.24 7.23
N ASP A 237 -7.16 -17.20 6.35
CA ASP A 237 -6.17 -18.27 6.59
C ASP A 237 -4.76 -17.69 6.84
N PHE A 238 -4.32 -16.78 5.97
CA PHE A 238 -3.04 -16.09 6.12
C PHE A 238 -2.91 -15.40 7.48
N TRP A 239 -3.89 -14.59 7.87
CA TRP A 239 -3.86 -13.87 9.14
C TRP A 239 -3.86 -14.82 10.33
N ASN A 240 -4.67 -15.89 10.27
CA ASN A 240 -4.70 -16.92 11.30
C ASN A 240 -3.35 -17.61 11.49
N LYS A 241 -2.65 -17.92 10.38
CA LYS A 241 -1.30 -18.50 10.38
C LYS A 241 -0.24 -17.52 10.89
N LEU A 242 -0.30 -16.26 10.45
CA LEU A 242 0.63 -15.22 10.90
C LEU A 242 0.54 -15.04 12.42
N PHE A 243 -0.67 -14.89 12.97
CA PHE A 243 -0.87 -14.74 14.41
C PHE A 243 -0.54 -16.00 15.21
N SER A 244 -0.76 -17.20 14.68
CA SER A 244 -0.42 -18.44 15.38
C SER A 244 1.10 -18.67 15.43
N GLU A 245 1.80 -18.48 14.31
CA GLU A 245 3.22 -18.77 14.20
C GLU A 245 4.14 -17.67 14.77
N HIS A 246 3.65 -16.44 14.87
CA HIS A 246 4.45 -15.27 15.26
C HIS A 246 3.85 -14.49 16.44
N SER A 247 2.98 -15.11 17.25
CA SER A 247 2.27 -14.45 18.35
C SER A 247 3.17 -13.64 19.29
N SER A 248 4.35 -14.16 19.66
CA SER A 248 5.27 -13.48 20.57
C SER A 248 5.90 -12.24 19.93
N GLN A 249 6.41 -12.34 18.70
CA GLN A 249 6.97 -11.21 17.95
C GLN A 249 5.93 -10.11 17.75
N LEU A 250 4.73 -10.50 17.32
CA LEU A 250 3.63 -9.58 17.05
C LEU A 250 3.12 -8.88 18.32
N SER A 251 3.13 -9.58 19.45
CA SER A 251 2.80 -9.01 20.76
C SER A 251 3.86 -7.98 21.19
N GLN A 252 5.16 -8.28 20.99
CA GLN A 252 6.25 -7.34 21.28
C GLN A 252 6.14 -6.07 20.42
N LEU A 253 5.77 -6.22 19.14
CA LEU A 253 5.52 -5.10 18.22
C LEU A 253 4.23 -4.34 18.53
N LYS A 254 3.40 -4.84 19.45
CA LYS A 254 2.05 -4.32 19.74
C LYS A 254 1.23 -4.15 18.46
N ILE A 255 1.29 -5.14 17.56
CA ILE A 255 0.56 -5.07 16.28
C ILE A 255 -0.95 -4.84 16.50
N GLU A 256 -1.48 -5.36 17.62
CA GLU A 256 -2.86 -5.15 17.98
C GLU A 256 -3.20 -3.68 18.21
N ASP A 257 -2.29 -2.81 18.66
CA ASP A 257 -2.56 -1.36 18.78
C ASP A 257 -2.69 -0.68 17.41
N TRP A 258 -2.09 -1.27 16.38
CA TRP A 258 -2.16 -0.81 15.00
C TRP A 258 -3.40 -1.35 14.27
N ILE A 259 -3.95 -2.49 14.73
CA ILE A 259 -5.14 -3.12 14.15
C ILE A 259 -6.43 -2.78 14.94
N LYS A 260 -6.40 -2.68 16.27
CA LYS A 260 -7.57 -2.65 17.17
C LYS A 260 -8.10 -1.27 17.53
N LYS A 261 -7.39 -0.16 17.28
CA LYS A 261 -7.86 1.16 17.77
C LYS A 261 -9.29 1.42 17.29
N ASP A 262 -10.22 1.51 18.25
CA ASP A 262 -11.68 1.36 18.07
C ASP A 262 -12.36 2.31 17.07
N LYS A 263 -11.64 3.21 16.40
CA LYS A 263 -12.14 4.15 15.38
C LYS A 263 -11.10 4.50 14.33
N LEU A 264 -10.41 3.51 13.78
CA LEU A 264 -9.35 3.79 12.80
C LEU A 264 -9.89 4.51 11.53
N PHE A 265 -11.21 4.52 11.25
CA PHE A 265 -11.80 5.08 10.03
C PHE A 265 -13.26 5.63 10.10
N SER A 266 -13.85 5.92 11.26
CA SER A 266 -15.29 6.25 11.28
C SER A 266 -15.63 7.65 10.72
N LEU A 267 -16.23 7.71 9.54
CA LEU A 267 -16.98 8.85 9.03
C LEU A 267 -18.43 8.71 9.45
N LYS A 268 -18.76 9.14 10.67
CA LYS A 268 -20.10 8.94 11.22
C LYS A 268 -21.25 9.41 10.32
N GLU A 269 -21.02 10.39 9.44
CA GLU A 269 -22.04 10.93 8.53
C GLU A 269 -22.22 10.16 7.21
N HIS A 270 -21.22 9.37 6.76
CA HIS A 270 -21.23 8.73 5.44
C HIS A 270 -20.85 7.24 5.43
N ASP A 271 -20.43 6.68 6.58
CA ASP A 271 -19.95 5.29 6.69
C ASP A 271 -20.94 4.26 6.15
N GLN A 272 -22.24 4.42 6.47
CA GLN A 272 -23.25 3.44 6.05
C GLN A 272 -23.40 3.37 4.53
N GLU A 273 -23.40 4.51 3.84
CA GLU A 273 -23.54 4.55 2.37
C GLU A 273 -22.27 4.07 1.67
N ILE A 274 -21.10 4.44 2.20
CA ILE A 274 -19.81 3.95 1.72
C ILE A 274 -19.71 2.44 1.91
N ALA A 275 -20.14 1.92 3.06
CA ALA A 275 -20.16 0.50 3.35
C ALA A 275 -21.07 -0.28 2.39
N LYS A 276 -22.26 0.25 2.07
CA LYS A 276 -23.17 -0.34 1.07
C LYS A 276 -22.54 -0.34 -0.32
N LYS A 277 -22.03 0.81 -0.77
CA LYS A 277 -21.36 0.94 -2.07
C LYS A 277 -20.20 -0.04 -2.17
N TYR A 278 -19.34 -0.09 -1.14
CA TYR A 278 -18.22 -1.03 -1.06
C TYR A 278 -18.68 -2.49 -1.21
N VAL A 279 -19.65 -2.95 -0.41
CA VAL A 279 -20.14 -4.34 -0.46
C VAL A 279 -20.70 -4.67 -1.85
N ASN A 280 -21.45 -3.75 -2.45
CA ASN A 280 -22.01 -3.92 -3.79
C ASN A 280 -20.96 -3.90 -4.90
N THR A 281 -19.84 -3.20 -4.71
CA THR A 281 -18.71 -3.22 -5.64
C THR A 281 -17.90 -4.51 -5.52
N VAL A 282 -17.75 -5.02 -4.29
CA VAL A 282 -16.82 -6.12 -3.97
C VAL A 282 -17.43 -7.51 -4.18
N PHE A 283 -18.70 -7.70 -3.89
CA PHE A 283 -19.36 -8.99 -4.06
C PHE A 283 -20.34 -8.97 -5.23
N THR A 284 -20.28 -10.03 -6.04
CA THR A 284 -21.34 -10.29 -7.00
C THR A 284 -22.64 -10.68 -6.30
N GLN A 285 -23.77 -10.55 -6.98
CA GLN A 285 -25.06 -11.00 -6.44
C GLN A 285 -25.07 -12.50 -6.11
N GLU A 286 -24.35 -13.33 -6.89
CA GLU A 286 -24.17 -14.77 -6.60
C GLU A 286 -23.47 -14.99 -5.26
N GLU A 287 -22.41 -14.24 -4.98
CA GLU A 287 -21.65 -14.33 -3.73
C GLU A 287 -22.44 -13.83 -2.53
N ILE A 288 -23.20 -12.74 -2.68
CA ILE A 288 -24.12 -12.27 -1.64
C ILE A 288 -25.20 -13.33 -1.34
N ASN A 289 -25.76 -13.97 -2.37
CA ASN A 289 -26.73 -15.05 -2.19
C ASN A 289 -26.09 -16.27 -1.48
N THR A 290 -24.85 -16.59 -1.81
CA THR A 290 -24.07 -17.65 -1.13
C THR A 290 -23.90 -17.35 0.36
N LEU A 291 -23.50 -16.12 0.70
CA LEU A 291 -23.35 -15.68 2.10
C LEU A 291 -24.68 -15.70 2.86
N ASN A 292 -25.76 -15.24 2.24
CA ASN A 292 -27.11 -15.31 2.82
C ASN A 292 -27.50 -16.76 3.12
N ASN A 293 -27.27 -17.68 2.18
CA ASN A 293 -27.55 -19.10 2.38
C ASN A 293 -26.74 -19.72 3.53
N TRP A 294 -25.46 -19.36 3.67
CA TRP A 294 -24.63 -19.84 4.78
C TRP A 294 -25.08 -19.29 6.13
N ASN A 295 -25.60 -18.06 6.16
CA ASN A 295 -26.14 -17.45 7.38
C ASN A 295 -27.47 -18.11 7.82
N GLY A 296 -28.16 -18.81 6.91
CA GLY A 296 -29.44 -19.49 7.16
C GLY A 296 -30.64 -18.61 6.80
N ASN A 297 -31.60 -18.47 7.73
CA ASN A 297 -32.85 -17.71 7.48
C ASN A 297 -32.69 -16.18 7.57
N GLY A 298 -31.46 -15.66 7.67
CA GLY A 298 -31.18 -14.23 7.84
C GLY A 298 -30.29 -13.68 6.74
N SER A 299 -30.46 -12.40 6.38
CA SER A 299 -29.55 -11.73 5.47
C SER A 299 -28.16 -11.56 6.12
N TRP A 300 -27.13 -11.97 5.39
CA TRP A 300 -25.76 -11.68 5.77
C TRP A 300 -25.51 -10.18 5.63
N GLN A 301 -24.76 -9.63 6.58
CA GLN A 301 -24.28 -8.26 6.53
C GLN A 301 -22.78 -8.28 6.77
N SER A 302 -22.04 -7.47 6.01
CA SER A 302 -20.63 -7.26 6.27
C SER A 302 -20.42 -6.74 7.69
N ASN A 303 -19.29 -7.08 8.30
CA ASN A 303 -18.98 -6.59 9.64
C ASN A 303 -18.98 -5.04 9.67
N TYR A 304 -18.59 -4.41 8.56
CA TYR A 304 -18.64 -2.97 8.38
C TYR A 304 -20.05 -2.38 8.59
N LEU A 305 -21.09 -3.01 8.02
CA LEU A 305 -22.47 -2.57 8.19
C LEU A 305 -23.05 -2.91 9.57
N SER A 306 -22.62 -4.01 10.18
CA SER A 306 -23.15 -4.47 11.47
C SER A 306 -22.60 -3.69 12.66
N THR A 307 -21.39 -3.15 12.53
CA THR A 307 -20.70 -2.40 13.58
C THR A 307 -20.19 -1.07 13.03
N LEU A 308 -21.12 -0.17 12.69
CA LEU A 308 -20.89 1.22 12.20
C LEU A 308 -19.98 2.08 13.11
N SER A 309 -19.47 1.54 14.21
CA SER A 309 -18.60 2.22 15.17
C SER A 309 -17.24 1.55 15.40
N LYS A 310 -16.95 0.39 14.80
CA LYS A 310 -15.80 -0.45 15.16
C LYS A 310 -15.10 -1.17 14.00
N THR A 311 -15.26 -0.70 12.78
CA THR A 311 -14.77 -1.43 11.60
C THR A 311 -13.85 -0.60 10.73
N HIS A 312 -12.86 -1.29 10.18
CA HIS A 312 -11.86 -0.72 9.29
C HIS A 312 -12.29 -0.94 7.84
N HIS A 313 -11.38 -0.84 6.86
CA HIS A 313 -11.68 -1.11 5.46
C HIS A 313 -10.88 -2.31 4.92
N PRO A 314 -11.46 -3.17 4.05
CA PRO A 314 -10.76 -4.31 3.44
C PRO A 314 -10.12 -3.94 2.09
N ALA A 315 -9.24 -4.79 1.57
CA ALA A 315 -8.93 -4.86 0.14
C ALA A 315 -9.86 -5.86 -0.55
N LEU A 316 -10.22 -5.57 -1.80
CA LEU A 316 -10.13 -6.54 -2.89
C LEU A 316 -9.61 -5.83 -4.14
N GLU A 317 -8.93 -6.57 -5.02
CA GLU A 317 -8.57 -6.08 -6.35
C GLU A 317 -9.82 -5.88 -7.23
N GLN A 318 -9.75 -4.82 -8.03
CA GLN A 318 -10.40 -4.54 -9.31
C GLN A 318 -11.80 -5.12 -9.58
N THR A 319 -12.72 -4.21 -9.90
CA THR A 319 -13.82 -4.49 -10.83
C THR A 319 -13.24 -4.97 -12.16
N THR A 320 -13.64 -6.16 -12.62
CA THR A 320 -13.09 -6.86 -13.79
C THR A 320 -13.52 -6.23 -15.14
N ILE A 321 -13.05 -4.99 -15.40
CA ILE A 321 -12.85 -4.30 -16.72
C ILE A 321 -14.07 -3.47 -17.22
N PRO A 322 -13.95 -2.33 -17.98
CA PRO A 322 -12.80 -1.52 -18.48
C PRO A 322 -12.75 -0.03 -18.03
N GLY A 323 -11.55 0.51 -17.81
CA GLY A 323 -11.28 1.94 -17.52
C GLY A 323 -10.00 2.22 -16.72
N GLU A 324 -9.53 1.18 -16.03
CA GLU A 324 -8.22 0.99 -15.42
C GLU A 324 -7.82 1.84 -14.21
N ALA A 325 -7.16 1.18 -13.26
CA ALA A 325 -5.97 1.66 -12.58
C ALA A 325 -5.16 0.41 -12.19
N PRO A 326 -3.94 0.25 -12.74
CA PRO A 326 -2.94 -0.64 -12.19
C PRO A 326 -2.02 0.11 -11.23
N LEU A 327 -1.51 -0.62 -10.24
CA LEU A 327 -0.41 -0.34 -9.29
C LEU A 327 -0.89 -0.42 -7.82
N ALA A 328 -0.34 -1.42 -7.12
CA ALA A 328 -0.69 -1.82 -5.76
C ALA A 328 -0.22 -0.79 -4.71
N GLU A 329 -1.01 0.21 -4.32
CA GLU A 329 -0.57 1.32 -3.46
C GLU A 329 -1.31 1.30 -2.13
N GLY A 330 -0.78 0.52 -1.20
CA GLY A 330 -1.37 0.38 0.12
C GLY A 330 -1.31 1.65 0.97
N ALA A 331 -2.16 1.68 2.00
CA ALA A 331 -2.23 2.76 2.96
C ALA A 331 -1.02 2.78 3.92
N GLN A 332 -0.78 3.91 4.57
CA GLN A 332 0.32 4.06 5.54
C GLN A 332 0.34 3.02 6.68
N LYS A 333 -0.82 2.68 7.25
CA LYS A 333 -0.88 1.67 8.33
C LYS A 333 -0.47 0.29 7.82
N GLU A 334 -0.66 0.04 6.53
CA GLU A 334 -0.19 -1.16 5.84
C GLU A 334 1.34 -1.19 5.79
N VAL A 335 2.02 -0.04 5.71
CA VAL A 335 3.50 -0.02 5.84
C VAL A 335 3.98 -0.48 7.20
N VAL A 336 3.34 -0.05 8.28
CA VAL A 336 3.77 -0.45 9.62
C VAL A 336 3.43 -1.91 9.87
N ILE A 337 2.24 -2.35 9.47
CA ILE A 337 1.83 -3.75 9.59
C ILE A 337 2.71 -4.65 8.71
N PHE A 338 3.05 -4.23 7.49
CA PHE A 338 3.96 -4.95 6.60
C PHE A 338 5.37 -4.98 7.16
N LEU A 339 5.89 -3.86 7.69
CA LEU A 339 7.16 -3.80 8.41
C LEU A 339 7.17 -4.78 9.59
N PHE A 340 6.08 -4.86 10.35
CA PHE A 340 5.94 -5.73 11.52
C PHE A 340 5.89 -7.20 11.11
N GLN A 341 5.13 -7.54 10.07
CA GLN A 341 5.14 -8.87 9.47
C GLN A 341 6.57 -9.25 9.05
N PHE A 342 7.24 -8.36 8.30
CA PHE A 342 8.57 -8.59 7.76
C PHE A 342 9.60 -8.79 8.88
N ALA A 343 9.55 -7.95 9.92
CA ALA A 343 10.43 -8.05 11.08
C ALA A 343 10.18 -9.31 11.92
N ALA A 344 8.92 -9.74 12.07
CA ALA A 344 8.59 -10.99 12.76
C ALA A 344 9.07 -12.23 11.99
N LEU A 345 9.03 -12.19 10.65
CA LEU A 345 9.57 -13.24 9.79
C LEU A 345 11.10 -13.29 9.86
N LEU A 346 11.77 -12.13 9.83
CA LEU A 346 13.22 -12.02 9.99
C LEU A 346 13.71 -12.52 11.36
N ASP A 347 13.02 -12.15 12.45
CA ASP A 347 13.37 -12.61 13.80
C ASP A 347 13.22 -14.14 13.96
N LYS A 348 12.19 -14.74 13.35
CA LYS A 348 12.06 -16.20 13.32
C LYS A 348 13.22 -16.82 12.53
N TYR A 349 13.55 -16.25 11.38
CA TYR A 349 14.66 -16.73 10.55
C TYR A 349 16.01 -16.61 11.25
N SER A 350 16.25 -15.51 11.97
CA SER A 350 17.51 -15.23 12.67
C SER A 350 17.81 -16.21 13.81
N LYS A 351 16.81 -17.01 14.22
CA LYS A 351 16.91 -18.06 15.23
C LYS A 351 17.11 -19.46 14.63
N SER A 352 17.17 -19.58 13.30
CA SER A 352 17.37 -20.86 12.60
C SER A 352 18.84 -21.26 12.53
N SER A 353 19.11 -22.56 12.39
CA SER A 353 20.47 -23.09 12.17
C SER A 353 21.07 -22.64 10.84
N ASN A 354 20.22 -22.46 9.82
CA ASN A 354 20.62 -21.96 8.51
C ASN A 354 21.17 -20.54 8.64
N PHE A 355 20.49 -19.66 9.38
CA PHE A 355 20.94 -18.28 9.55
C PHE A 355 22.34 -18.17 10.17
N GLU A 356 22.63 -18.90 11.25
CA GLU A 356 23.95 -18.83 11.90
C GLU A 356 25.08 -19.33 11.00
N THR A 357 24.79 -20.27 10.10
CA THR A 357 25.76 -20.74 9.10
C THR A 357 25.92 -19.74 7.96
N GLU A 358 24.80 -19.28 7.41
CA GLU A 358 24.78 -18.41 6.24
C GLU A 358 25.34 -17.02 6.58
N PHE A 359 24.89 -16.40 7.66
CA PHE A 359 25.22 -15.01 7.99
C PHE A 359 26.42 -14.88 8.93
N LYS A 360 27.16 -15.96 9.22
CA LYS A 360 28.28 -15.97 10.19
C LYS A 360 29.25 -14.80 10.03
N HIS A 361 29.58 -14.45 8.79
CA HIS A 361 30.52 -13.38 8.43
C HIS A 361 29.86 -12.30 7.56
N ASP A 362 28.53 -12.24 7.51
CA ASP A 362 27.80 -11.27 6.72
C ASP A 362 27.52 -10.01 7.57
N TYR A 363 27.81 -8.83 7.03
CA TYR A 363 27.61 -7.56 7.74
C TYR A 363 26.13 -7.29 8.08
N ARG A 364 25.18 -7.96 7.41
CA ARG A 364 23.75 -7.84 7.67
C ARG A 364 23.30 -8.61 8.92
N LYS A 365 24.15 -9.48 9.48
CA LYS A 365 23.78 -10.39 10.59
C LYS A 365 23.12 -9.64 11.74
N GLU A 366 23.77 -8.60 12.27
CA GLU A 366 23.27 -7.87 13.44
C GLU A 366 22.04 -7.02 13.11
N PHE A 367 21.92 -6.52 11.88
CA PHE A 367 20.69 -5.81 11.45
C PHE A 367 19.49 -6.77 11.35
N ILE A 368 19.70 -8.00 10.86
CA ILE A 368 18.67 -9.05 10.82
C ILE A 368 18.25 -9.44 12.24
N LYS A 369 19.20 -9.65 13.16
CA LYS A 369 18.90 -9.95 14.57
C LYS A 369 18.11 -8.83 15.25
N ASN A 370 18.39 -7.58 14.90
CA ASN A 370 17.73 -6.41 15.47
C ASN A 370 16.48 -5.95 14.70
N ALA A 371 16.06 -6.68 13.66
CA ALA A 371 14.95 -6.24 12.80
C ALA A 371 13.65 -5.98 13.58
N LEU A 372 13.35 -6.82 14.57
CA LEU A 372 12.17 -6.70 15.42
C LEU A 372 12.19 -5.42 16.27
N GLN A 373 13.33 -5.13 16.91
CA GLN A 373 13.50 -3.93 17.75
C GLN A 373 13.50 -2.66 16.91
N ASN A 374 14.16 -2.68 15.75
CA ASN A 374 14.16 -1.57 14.80
C ASN A 374 12.76 -1.27 14.28
N ALA A 375 11.97 -2.31 13.94
CA ALA A 375 10.57 -2.16 13.55
C ALA A 375 9.72 -1.55 14.67
N ALA A 376 9.83 -2.06 15.90
CA ALA A 376 9.13 -1.50 17.05
C ALA A 376 9.44 -0.01 17.26
N THR A 377 10.72 0.35 17.17
CA THR A 377 11.19 1.73 17.33
C THR A 377 10.66 2.64 16.22
N MET A 378 10.71 2.19 14.96
CA MET A 378 10.12 2.92 13.82
C MET A 378 8.62 3.15 13.99
N GLY A 379 7.87 2.13 14.41
CA GLY A 379 6.43 2.27 14.70
C GLY A 379 6.16 3.32 15.78
N ASN A 380 6.89 3.27 16.89
CA ASN A 380 6.77 4.24 17.99
C ASN A 380 7.13 5.67 17.54
N ASN A 381 8.21 5.83 16.76
CA ASN A 381 8.60 7.11 16.21
C ASN A 381 7.49 7.70 15.32
N LEU A 382 6.90 6.87 14.45
CA LEU A 382 5.80 7.30 13.58
C LEU A 382 4.57 7.73 14.38
N GLN A 383 4.14 6.94 15.38
CA GLN A 383 2.97 7.28 16.20
C GLN A 383 3.18 8.60 16.97
N THR A 384 4.38 8.80 17.51
CA THR A 384 4.78 10.04 18.19
C THR A 384 4.74 11.23 17.24
N ARG A 385 5.26 11.03 16.03
CA ARG A 385 5.28 12.06 15.00
C ARG A 385 3.87 12.46 14.55
N ILE A 386 3.00 11.49 14.23
CA ILE A 386 1.60 11.75 13.86
C ILE A 386 0.89 12.55 14.96
N THR A 387 1.12 12.21 16.23
CA THR A 387 0.56 12.96 17.37
C THR A 387 1.09 14.40 17.40
N SER A 388 2.40 14.59 17.19
CA SER A 388 3.00 15.92 17.16
C SER A 388 2.48 16.77 15.99
N ILE A 389 2.26 16.16 14.82
CA ILE A 389 1.65 16.82 13.65
C ILE A 389 0.22 17.28 13.98
N ARG A 390 -0.60 16.40 14.57
CA ARG A 390 -1.96 16.74 15.01
C ARG A 390 -1.95 17.90 15.99
N ASP A 391 -1.08 17.87 16.99
CA ASP A 391 -1.01 18.91 18.01
C ASP A 391 -0.60 20.26 17.40
N TYR A 392 0.37 20.26 16.48
CA TYR A 392 0.71 21.45 15.71
C TYR A 392 -0.47 21.95 14.87
N PHE A 393 -1.14 21.07 14.13
CA PHE A 393 -2.29 21.42 13.29
C PHE A 393 -3.49 21.95 14.09
N LYS A 394 -3.68 21.49 15.33
CA LYS A 394 -4.66 22.08 16.26
C LYS A 394 -4.29 23.52 16.62
N LYS A 395 -3.01 23.82 16.86
CA LYS A 395 -2.55 25.18 17.22
C LYS A 395 -2.77 26.17 16.08
N ILE A 396 -2.49 25.76 14.85
CA ILE A 396 -2.62 26.62 13.66
C ILE A 396 -4.03 26.62 13.06
N GLY A 397 -5.02 26.03 13.73
CA GLY A 397 -6.42 26.04 13.30
C GLY A 397 -6.73 25.19 12.05
N VAL A 398 -5.86 24.24 11.72
CA VAL A 398 -6.07 23.27 10.62
C VAL A 398 -6.94 22.11 11.10
N VAL A 399 -6.69 21.62 12.31
CA VAL A 399 -7.46 20.55 12.96
C VAL A 399 -8.29 21.16 14.09
N ASP A 400 -9.52 20.69 14.27
CA ASP A 400 -10.37 21.07 15.40
C ASP A 400 -9.62 20.86 16.72
N SER A 401 -9.53 21.92 17.54
CA SER A 401 -8.85 21.91 18.83
C SER A 401 -9.31 20.78 19.78
N SER A 402 -10.57 20.35 19.64
CA SER A 402 -11.20 19.29 20.43
C SER A 402 -11.07 17.89 19.80
N TYR A 403 -10.47 17.78 18.61
CA TYR A 403 -10.35 16.53 17.88
C TYR A 403 -9.52 15.51 18.64
N GLU A 404 -10.09 14.32 18.85
CA GLU A 404 -9.36 13.14 19.33
C GLU A 404 -9.69 11.95 18.42
N PRO A 405 -8.70 11.16 17.95
CA PRO A 405 -8.90 9.98 17.11
C PRO A 405 -9.93 9.01 17.69
N SER A 406 -9.89 8.81 19.02
CA SER A 406 -10.83 7.94 19.74
C SER A 406 -12.26 8.47 19.76
N LYS A 407 -12.51 9.73 19.40
CA LYS A 407 -13.85 10.35 19.31
C LYS A 407 -14.32 10.47 17.86
N GLY A 408 -13.41 10.77 16.93
CA GLY A 408 -13.64 10.83 15.49
C GLY A 408 -14.42 12.05 15.00
N ASN A 409 -14.67 13.06 15.85
CA ASN A 409 -15.39 14.27 15.43
C ASN A 409 -14.40 15.36 14.98
N ASN A 410 -14.27 15.54 13.66
CA ASN A 410 -13.43 16.55 13.01
C ASN A 410 -14.25 17.60 12.25
N SER A 411 -15.53 17.83 12.58
CA SER A 411 -16.42 18.69 11.76
C SER A 411 -15.90 20.11 11.53
N ASN A 412 -15.11 20.67 12.46
CA ASN A 412 -14.52 22.01 12.31
C ASN A 412 -13.09 22.01 11.74
N SER A 413 -12.49 20.85 11.48
CA SER A 413 -11.19 20.76 10.81
C SER A 413 -11.29 21.17 9.34
N LYS A 414 -10.17 21.60 8.76
CA LYS A 414 -10.05 21.88 7.33
C LYS A 414 -10.20 20.61 6.49
N SER A 415 -10.86 20.74 5.34
CA SER A 415 -10.95 19.65 4.37
C SER A 415 -9.83 19.69 3.35
N LEU A 416 -9.20 18.55 3.12
CA LEU A 416 -8.17 18.36 2.10
C LEU A 416 -8.70 17.41 1.02
N ALA A 417 -8.63 17.84 -0.25
CA ALA A 417 -8.81 16.97 -1.39
C ALA A 417 -7.45 16.56 -1.95
N ILE A 418 -7.18 15.26 -2.06
CA ILE A 418 -5.97 14.72 -2.69
C ILE A 418 -6.36 14.17 -4.05
N LEU A 419 -5.94 14.84 -5.12
CA LEU A 419 -6.25 14.49 -6.50
C LEU A 419 -5.04 13.78 -7.08
N THR A 420 -5.23 12.54 -7.53
CA THR A 420 -4.18 11.74 -8.15
C THR A 420 -4.40 11.69 -9.65
N TYR A 421 -3.39 12.14 -10.40
CA TYR A 421 -3.27 11.92 -11.84
C TYR A 421 -2.30 10.77 -12.05
N PRO A 422 -2.80 9.61 -12.50
CA PRO A 422 -1.92 8.49 -12.80
C PRO A 422 -1.02 8.84 -13.99
N PRO A 423 0.21 8.32 -14.06
CA PRO A 423 1.11 8.73 -15.12
C PRO A 423 0.73 8.14 -16.48
N THR A 424 0.56 9.03 -17.46
CA THR A 424 0.14 8.67 -18.83
C THR A 424 1.11 7.69 -19.52
N SER A 425 2.40 7.80 -19.21
CA SER A 425 3.48 6.93 -19.71
C SER A 425 3.32 5.45 -19.37
N TYR A 426 2.52 5.10 -18.35
CA TYR A 426 2.26 3.71 -17.97
C TYR A 426 1.02 3.11 -18.65
N GLY A 427 0.27 3.92 -19.39
CA GLY A 427 -1.05 3.56 -19.94
C GLY A 427 -2.16 3.59 -18.88
N ALA A 428 -1.90 4.17 -17.70
CA ALA A 428 -2.65 3.89 -16.49
C ALA A 428 -3.82 4.86 -16.28
N GLY A 429 -5.03 4.36 -16.49
CA GLY A 429 -6.17 4.55 -15.59
C GLY A 429 -6.84 5.92 -15.39
N GLU A 430 -7.78 5.93 -14.46
CA GLU A 430 -8.62 7.09 -14.11
C GLU A 430 -7.90 8.04 -13.12
N ALA A 431 -8.04 9.34 -13.32
CA ALA A 431 -7.76 10.35 -12.31
C ALA A 431 -8.78 10.24 -11.17
N THR A 432 -8.31 10.42 -9.94
CA THR A 432 -9.10 10.11 -8.74
C THR A 432 -9.00 11.20 -7.68
N ILE A 433 -10.04 11.29 -6.85
CA ILE A 433 -9.92 11.88 -5.51
C ILE A 433 -9.70 10.73 -4.54
N GLN A 434 -8.55 10.75 -3.89
CA GLN A 434 -8.15 9.74 -2.91
C GLN A 434 -8.89 9.94 -1.59
N SER A 435 -9.30 8.84 -1.00
CA SER A 435 -10.06 8.85 0.24
C SER A 435 -9.19 8.53 1.45
N MET A 436 -9.84 8.51 2.62
CA MET A 436 -9.25 7.99 3.84
C MET A 436 -8.85 6.53 3.82
N SER A 437 -9.35 5.71 2.88
CA SER A 437 -8.90 4.32 2.77
C SER A 437 -7.40 4.26 2.48
N LYS A 438 -6.90 5.18 1.64
CA LYS A 438 -5.49 5.27 1.27
C LYS A 438 -4.67 6.10 2.24
N PHE A 439 -5.25 7.21 2.72
CA PHE A 439 -4.57 8.13 3.65
C PHE A 439 -5.23 8.21 5.04
N PRO A 440 -5.33 7.09 5.79
CA PRO A 440 -5.95 7.08 7.12
C PRO A 440 -5.42 8.18 8.02
N PHE A 441 -4.09 8.28 8.09
CA PHE A 441 -3.42 9.13 9.05
C PHE A 441 -3.75 10.61 8.87
N ILE A 442 -4.03 11.05 7.65
CA ILE A 442 -4.42 12.43 7.37
C ILE A 442 -5.79 12.72 8.02
N TYR A 443 -6.74 11.81 7.87
CA TYR A 443 -8.13 12.09 8.22
C TYR A 443 -8.55 11.57 9.60
N SER A 444 -8.05 10.40 10.01
CA SER A 444 -8.45 9.72 11.26
C SER A 444 -7.42 9.77 12.39
N ASP A 445 -6.13 9.92 12.11
CA ASP A 445 -5.12 10.05 13.17
C ASP A 445 -4.74 11.52 13.41
N ILE A 446 -4.56 12.31 12.34
CA ILE A 446 -4.28 13.75 12.41
C ILE A 446 -5.58 14.54 12.60
N GLY A 447 -6.62 14.21 11.83
CA GLY A 447 -7.95 14.78 12.02
C GLY A 447 -8.39 15.82 11.00
N LEU A 448 -7.82 15.82 9.79
CA LEU A 448 -8.39 16.60 8.69
C LEU A 448 -9.71 16.01 8.23
N ARG A 449 -10.54 16.80 7.55
CA ARG A 449 -11.73 16.30 6.86
C ARG A 449 -11.36 15.83 5.46
N GLN A 450 -11.92 14.70 5.04
CA GLN A 450 -11.90 14.37 3.62
C GLN A 450 -13.06 15.03 2.90
N VAL A 451 -13.02 15.03 1.57
CA VAL A 451 -14.09 15.53 0.72
C VAL A 451 -15.03 14.41 0.29
N PHE A 452 -16.30 14.76 0.11
CA PHE A 452 -17.36 13.84 -0.31
C PHE A 452 -18.17 14.45 -1.44
N PRO A 453 -18.74 13.62 -2.34
CA PRO A 453 -19.67 14.11 -3.32
C PRO A 453 -20.98 14.52 -2.63
N LYS A 454 -21.59 15.64 -3.06
CA LYS A 454 -22.85 16.17 -2.48
C LYS A 454 -24.01 15.17 -2.52
N ASN A 455 -24.00 14.22 -3.46
CA ASN A 455 -25.07 13.26 -3.71
C ASN A 455 -24.67 11.82 -3.38
N ILE A 456 -23.88 11.59 -2.33
CA ILE A 456 -23.42 10.23 -1.98
C ILE A 456 -24.57 9.24 -1.70
N ASN A 457 -25.73 9.74 -1.28
CA ASN A 457 -26.92 8.96 -0.92
C ASN A 457 -27.79 8.54 -2.12
N THR A 458 -27.53 9.04 -3.34
CA THR A 458 -28.35 8.68 -4.50
C THR A 458 -27.89 7.36 -5.10
N ALA A 459 -28.82 6.42 -5.27
CA ALA A 459 -28.58 5.18 -6.01
C ALA A 459 -28.37 5.52 -7.50
N THR A 460 -27.14 5.39 -7.97
CA THR A 460 -26.77 5.44 -9.39
C THR A 460 -26.53 4.03 -9.91
N SER A 461 -26.66 3.81 -11.21
CA SER A 461 -26.16 2.58 -11.84
C SER A 461 -24.66 2.43 -11.51
N MET A 462 -24.14 1.20 -11.43
CA MET A 462 -22.70 0.99 -11.21
C MET A 462 -21.83 1.59 -12.34
N GLU A 463 -22.37 1.70 -13.55
CA GLU A 463 -21.68 2.28 -14.71
C GLU A 463 -21.54 3.81 -14.61
N ASP A 464 -22.51 4.49 -13.96
CA ASP A 464 -22.53 5.95 -13.78
C ASP A 464 -21.99 6.41 -12.41
N ASP A 465 -21.63 5.45 -11.53
CA ASP A 465 -21.10 5.76 -10.21
C ASP A 465 -19.66 6.25 -10.31
N ILE A 466 -19.35 7.25 -9.50
CA ILE A 466 -17.96 7.72 -9.36
C ILE A 466 -17.23 6.95 -8.26
N PHE A 467 -17.93 6.16 -7.45
CA PHE A 467 -17.32 5.31 -6.45
C PHE A 467 -16.61 4.14 -7.11
N SER A 468 -15.35 3.91 -6.73
CA SER A 468 -14.57 2.77 -7.19
C SER A 468 -13.76 2.18 -6.03
N VAL A 469 -13.36 0.93 -6.19
CA VAL A 469 -12.53 0.18 -5.24
C VAL A 469 -11.41 -0.51 -6.01
N ASP A 470 -10.21 -0.44 -5.46
CA ASP A 470 -9.03 -1.15 -5.94
C ASP A 470 -8.11 -1.53 -4.77
N ASP A 471 -6.90 -1.91 -5.12
CA ASP A 471 -5.77 -2.19 -4.25
C ASP A 471 -5.35 -1.02 -3.37
N ASN A 472 -5.92 0.17 -3.51
CA ASN A 472 -5.66 1.37 -2.69
C ASN A 472 -6.82 1.66 -1.73
N GLY A 473 -7.83 0.78 -1.72
CA GLY A 473 -9.07 0.95 -0.99
C GLY A 473 -10.15 1.53 -1.90
N TRP A 474 -10.91 2.52 -1.41
CA TRP A 474 -11.97 3.16 -2.19
C TRP A 474 -11.63 4.60 -2.53
N TRP A 475 -12.13 5.08 -3.65
CA TRP A 475 -11.83 6.41 -4.17
C TRP A 475 -12.94 6.90 -5.09
N TRP A 476 -12.83 8.15 -5.53
CA TRP A 476 -13.79 8.79 -6.42
C TRP A 476 -13.19 9.06 -7.80
N LYS A 477 -13.75 8.46 -8.84
CA LYS A 477 -13.42 8.70 -10.24
C LYS A 477 -13.76 10.13 -10.62
N ILE A 478 -12.77 10.85 -11.16
CA ILE A 478 -12.93 12.22 -11.67
C ILE A 478 -12.53 12.35 -13.15
N GLY A 479 -12.44 11.24 -13.87
CA GLY A 479 -12.23 11.16 -15.32
C GLY A 479 -10.84 10.64 -15.68
N LYS A 480 -10.52 10.60 -16.98
CA LYS A 480 -9.20 10.16 -17.50
C LYS A 480 -8.22 11.34 -17.58
N ALA A 481 -7.32 11.34 -18.56
CA ALA A 481 -6.30 12.38 -18.74
C ALA A 481 -6.86 13.82 -18.79
N ASP A 482 -8.04 14.03 -19.39
CA ASP A 482 -8.64 15.36 -19.53
C ASP A 482 -9.55 15.77 -18.34
N LEU A 483 -9.69 14.90 -17.34
CA LEU A 483 -10.74 14.94 -16.31
C LEU A 483 -12.16 14.95 -16.88
N ASP A 484 -13.13 14.59 -16.05
CA ASP A 484 -14.55 14.76 -16.32
C ASP A 484 -15.07 15.91 -15.44
N PRO A 485 -15.33 17.10 -16.02
CA PRO A 485 -15.87 18.23 -15.27
C PRO A 485 -17.18 17.92 -14.54
N SER A 486 -18.01 17.01 -15.07
CA SER A 486 -19.27 16.62 -14.43
C SER A 486 -19.05 15.85 -13.12
N HIS A 487 -17.97 15.07 -13.04
CA HIS A 487 -17.60 14.36 -11.82
C HIS A 487 -17.02 15.31 -10.77
N LEU A 488 -16.18 16.27 -11.17
CA LEU A 488 -15.61 17.28 -10.28
C LEU A 488 -16.69 18.20 -9.67
N LEU A 489 -17.74 18.52 -10.44
CA LEU A 489 -18.88 19.30 -9.94
C LEU A 489 -19.64 18.60 -8.81
N LYS A 490 -19.56 17.26 -8.69
CA LYS A 490 -20.15 16.54 -7.55
C LYS A 490 -19.46 16.91 -6.23
N PHE A 491 -18.22 17.42 -6.25
CA PHE A 491 -17.42 17.83 -5.09
C PHE A 491 -17.35 19.35 -4.90
N GLU A 492 -18.22 20.10 -5.59
CA GLU A 492 -18.10 21.55 -5.66
C GLU A 492 -18.20 22.23 -4.28
N GLY A 493 -17.17 22.98 -3.88
CA GLY A 493 -17.13 23.67 -2.59
C GLY A 493 -16.98 22.75 -1.38
N THR A 494 -16.32 21.60 -1.52
CA THR A 494 -16.13 20.63 -0.43
C THR A 494 -14.74 20.72 0.22
N ALA A 495 -13.74 21.28 -0.46
CA ALA A 495 -12.35 21.37 -0.03
C ALA A 495 -11.99 22.77 0.51
N ASP A 496 -11.21 22.83 1.60
CA ASP A 496 -10.48 24.04 1.99
C ASP A 496 -9.15 24.14 1.22
N ASN A 497 -8.48 23.00 1.02
CA ASN A 497 -7.21 22.89 0.32
C ASN A 497 -7.21 21.70 -0.67
N ILE A 498 -6.40 21.82 -1.72
CA ILE A 498 -6.24 20.81 -2.76
C ILE A 498 -4.76 20.44 -2.89
N LEU A 499 -4.47 19.14 -2.91
CA LEU A 499 -3.17 18.59 -3.27
C LEU A 499 -3.31 17.83 -4.58
N ILE A 500 -2.57 18.26 -5.61
CA ILE A 500 -2.47 17.58 -6.90
C ILE A 500 -1.22 16.71 -6.90
N LEU A 501 -1.41 15.42 -7.16
CA LEU A 501 -0.35 14.43 -7.28
C LEU A 501 -0.22 14.02 -8.74
N ALA A 502 0.90 14.35 -9.36
CA ALA A 502 1.18 14.00 -10.75
C ALA A 502 2.70 13.83 -10.96
N ASN A 503 3.12 13.08 -11.98
CA ASN A 503 4.53 13.14 -12.38
C ASN A 503 4.85 14.51 -13.00
N PRO A 504 6.12 14.94 -13.00
CA PRO A 504 6.50 16.25 -13.53
C PRO A 504 6.06 16.47 -14.99
N GLU A 505 6.08 15.42 -15.80
CA GLU A 505 5.62 15.43 -17.20
C GLU A 505 4.11 15.67 -17.28
N ASP A 506 3.30 14.89 -16.56
CA ASP A 506 1.84 15.07 -16.54
C ASP A 506 1.44 16.43 -15.93
N TRP A 507 2.14 16.87 -14.88
CA TRP A 507 1.93 18.19 -14.30
C TRP A 507 2.23 19.32 -15.32
N SER A 508 3.25 19.12 -16.17
CA SER A 508 3.58 20.09 -17.21
C SER A 508 2.47 20.27 -18.24
N LEU A 509 1.72 19.20 -18.52
CA LEU A 509 0.54 19.22 -19.39
C LEU A 509 -0.67 19.85 -18.68
N LEU A 510 -0.90 19.49 -17.41
CA LEU A 510 -2.02 20.00 -16.62
C LEU A 510 -1.91 21.52 -16.41
N LYS A 511 -0.71 22.04 -16.15
CA LYS A 511 -0.52 23.46 -15.80
C LYS A 511 -0.65 24.44 -16.98
N ASP A 512 -1.00 23.98 -18.18
CA ASP A 512 -1.30 24.87 -19.31
C ASP A 512 -2.48 25.81 -18.95
N LYS A 513 -2.34 27.12 -19.20
CA LYS A 513 -3.39 28.13 -18.94
C LYS A 513 -4.70 27.85 -19.65
N ASN A 514 -4.65 27.10 -20.74
CA ASN A 514 -5.81 26.73 -21.54
C ASN A 514 -6.45 25.41 -21.11
N SER A 515 -5.82 24.67 -20.18
CA SER A 515 -6.37 23.44 -19.64
C SER A 515 -7.70 23.69 -18.94
N ALA A 516 -8.79 23.19 -19.51
CA ALA A 516 -10.11 23.18 -18.89
C ALA A 516 -10.12 22.30 -17.63
N ALA A 517 -9.27 21.27 -17.62
CA ALA A 517 -9.11 20.31 -16.53
C ALA A 517 -8.60 20.98 -15.24
N VAL A 518 -7.54 21.79 -15.29
CA VAL A 518 -7.05 22.47 -14.06
C VAL A 518 -7.99 23.56 -13.58
N LYS A 519 -8.72 24.22 -14.48
CA LYS A 519 -9.74 25.20 -14.08
C LYS A 519 -10.88 24.52 -13.31
N SER A 520 -11.35 23.35 -13.76
CA SER A 520 -12.44 22.63 -13.11
C SER A 520 -12.06 22.07 -11.73
N ILE A 521 -10.78 21.82 -11.45
CA ILE A 521 -10.31 21.49 -10.09
C ILE A 521 -10.62 22.63 -9.10
N GLY A 522 -10.63 23.89 -9.56
CA GLY A 522 -10.97 25.05 -8.73
C GLY A 522 -12.36 24.98 -8.13
N ASN A 523 -13.28 24.26 -8.79
CA ASN A 523 -14.65 24.09 -8.30
C ASN A 523 -14.71 23.36 -6.95
N LEU A 524 -13.70 22.57 -6.59
CA LEU A 524 -13.67 21.86 -5.31
C LEU A 524 -13.54 22.81 -4.11
N LEU A 525 -12.98 24.02 -4.29
CA LEU A 525 -12.68 24.95 -3.19
C LEU A 525 -13.92 25.64 -2.63
N LYS A 526 -14.05 25.71 -1.30
CA LYS A 526 -15.16 26.37 -0.57
C LYS A 526 -15.28 27.87 -0.86
N ASN A 527 -14.15 28.59 -0.90
CA ASN A 527 -14.13 30.05 -1.05
C ASN A 527 -13.93 30.45 -2.53
N ARG A 528 -15.04 30.48 -3.27
CA ARG A 528 -15.15 30.68 -4.73
C ARG A 528 -14.86 32.11 -5.23
N THR A 529 -13.73 32.71 -4.90
CA THR A 529 -13.45 34.09 -5.37
C THR A 529 -12.96 34.14 -6.83
N SER A 530 -12.51 33.04 -7.42
CA SER A 530 -12.32 32.92 -8.87
C SER A 530 -12.46 31.47 -9.33
N ASN A 531 -13.34 31.20 -10.30
CA ASN A 531 -13.57 29.87 -10.90
C ASN A 531 -12.35 29.27 -11.63
N ASN A 532 -11.19 29.91 -11.55
CA ASN A 532 -9.99 29.48 -12.22
C ASN A 532 -8.89 29.31 -11.19
N ILE A 533 -8.38 28.08 -11.08
CA ILE A 533 -7.05 27.90 -10.54
C ILE A 533 -6.07 28.59 -11.48
N ASP A 534 -5.23 29.46 -10.94
CA ASP A 534 -4.02 29.95 -11.60
C ASP A 534 -2.90 28.91 -11.44
N PRO A 535 -2.53 28.17 -12.50
CA PRO A 535 -1.51 27.12 -12.41
C PRO A 535 -0.14 27.65 -12.01
N TYR A 536 0.12 28.96 -12.19
CA TYR A 536 1.40 29.60 -11.85
C TYR A 536 1.49 29.98 -10.37
N LYS A 537 0.35 30.03 -9.67
CA LYS A 537 0.31 30.23 -8.22
C LYS A 537 0.30 28.93 -7.44
N VAL A 538 0.11 27.79 -8.09
CA VAL A 538 0.26 26.48 -7.46
C VAL A 538 1.65 26.39 -6.82
N ASN A 539 1.69 25.91 -5.58
CA ASN A 539 2.87 25.90 -4.71
C ASN A 539 3.26 27.23 -4.02
N SER A 540 2.69 28.37 -4.37
CA SER A 540 2.88 29.61 -3.58
C SER A 540 2.22 29.52 -2.19
N ASP A 541 2.78 30.23 -1.21
CA ASP A 541 2.46 30.04 0.22
C ASP A 541 1.00 30.31 0.58
N ASP A 542 0.34 31.19 -0.17
CA ASP A 542 -1.03 31.66 0.12
C ASP A 542 -2.09 30.97 -0.73
N TYR A 543 -1.65 30.13 -1.65
CA TYR A 543 -2.52 29.57 -2.65
C TYR A 543 -3.04 28.21 -2.19
N PRO A 544 -4.37 27.98 -2.15
CA PRO A 544 -4.97 26.81 -1.51
C PRO A 544 -4.73 25.49 -2.28
N VAL A 545 -3.91 25.53 -3.34
CA VAL A 545 -3.58 24.40 -4.19
C VAL A 545 -2.07 24.18 -4.18
N LYS A 546 -1.66 22.97 -3.84
CA LYS A 546 -0.26 22.51 -3.94
C LYS A 546 -0.16 21.36 -4.95
N TYR A 547 1.00 21.23 -5.54
CA TYR A 547 1.42 20.14 -6.40
C TYR A 547 2.55 19.38 -5.72
N ASN A 548 2.48 18.06 -5.74
CA ASN A 548 3.59 17.19 -5.38
C ASN A 548 3.72 16.01 -6.35
N LYS A 549 4.90 15.39 -6.34
CA LYS A 549 5.23 14.24 -7.19
C LYS A 549 4.40 13.04 -6.76
N TYR A 550 3.78 12.41 -7.76
CA TYR A 550 2.99 11.19 -7.61
C TYR A 550 3.77 10.09 -6.87
N HIS A 551 5.03 9.85 -7.25
CA HIS A 551 5.82 8.73 -6.72
C HIS A 551 5.96 8.74 -5.18
N LEU A 552 6.19 9.88 -4.53
CA LEU A 552 6.29 9.93 -3.07
C LEU A 552 4.96 9.59 -2.40
N TRP A 553 3.85 10.12 -2.91
CA TRP A 553 2.53 10.02 -2.29
C TRP A 553 1.78 8.74 -2.63
N ASN A 554 2.19 8.04 -3.69
CA ASN A 554 1.59 6.77 -4.11
C ASN A 554 2.52 5.59 -3.83
N GLU A 555 3.68 5.58 -4.46
CA GLU A 555 4.62 4.44 -4.41
C GLU A 555 5.44 4.44 -3.11
N GLY A 556 5.73 5.63 -2.60
CA GLY A 556 6.42 5.83 -1.33
C GLY A 556 5.63 5.34 -0.10
N LEU A 557 4.33 5.11 -0.22
CA LEU A 557 3.50 4.52 0.84
C LEU A 557 3.81 3.04 1.11
N ARG A 558 4.92 2.50 0.59
CA ARG A 558 5.42 1.14 0.86
C ARG A 558 6.64 1.10 1.77
N SER A 559 7.15 2.27 2.19
CA SER A 559 8.38 2.38 2.98
C SER A 559 8.25 3.37 4.14
N PRO A 560 8.75 3.03 5.34
CA PRO A 560 8.90 3.97 6.44
C PRO A 560 9.71 5.23 6.10
N ILE A 561 10.68 5.15 5.19
CA ILE A 561 11.48 6.31 4.74
C ILE A 561 10.57 7.29 3.99
N ALA A 562 9.91 6.81 2.94
CA ALA A 562 9.07 7.66 2.10
C ALA A 562 7.84 8.17 2.84
N LEU A 563 7.30 7.41 3.79
CA LEU A 563 6.28 7.93 4.68
C LEU A 563 6.76 9.14 5.50
N ASN A 564 7.97 9.09 6.03
CA ASN A 564 8.50 10.23 6.76
C ASN A 564 8.71 11.46 5.84
N LEU A 565 9.11 11.27 4.59
CA LEU A 565 9.19 12.32 3.58
C LEU A 565 7.81 12.89 3.22
N LEU A 566 6.79 12.04 3.10
CA LEU A 566 5.41 12.47 2.87
C LEU A 566 4.91 13.34 4.03
N LEU A 567 5.14 12.91 5.27
CA LEU A 567 4.75 13.67 6.45
C LEU A 567 5.50 15.01 6.56
N ASP A 568 6.76 15.11 6.09
CA ASP A 568 7.46 16.40 5.97
C ASP A 568 6.68 17.33 5.03
N SER A 569 6.34 16.82 3.83
CA SER A 569 5.60 17.58 2.85
C SER A 569 4.23 18.02 3.38
N LEU A 570 3.51 17.14 4.10
CA LEU A 570 2.22 17.48 4.68
C LEU A 570 2.33 18.66 5.67
N VAL A 571 3.29 18.60 6.59
CA VAL A 571 3.49 19.66 7.59
C VAL A 571 3.90 20.97 6.92
N ASP A 572 4.83 20.92 5.96
CA ASP A 572 5.29 22.09 5.20
C ASP A 572 4.13 22.78 4.45
N MET A 573 3.26 22.02 3.79
CA MET A 573 2.12 22.57 3.06
C MET A 573 1.15 23.32 3.99
N PHE A 574 0.78 22.71 5.12
CA PHE A 574 -0.15 23.33 6.07
C PHE A 574 0.48 24.47 6.86
N GLN A 575 1.77 24.41 7.18
CA GLN A 575 2.51 25.53 7.75
C GLN A 575 2.46 26.74 6.81
N LYS A 576 2.74 26.55 5.52
CA LYS A 576 2.68 27.64 4.53
C LYS A 576 1.28 28.21 4.37
N TRP A 577 0.26 27.35 4.34
CA TRP A 577 -1.13 27.80 4.20
C TRP A 577 -1.65 28.58 5.41
N TYR A 578 -1.29 28.18 6.63
CA TYR A 578 -1.99 28.63 7.85
C TYR A 578 -1.09 29.27 8.93
N ASP A 579 0.24 29.13 8.85
CA ASP A 579 1.18 29.58 9.90
C ASP A 579 2.50 30.13 9.32
N LYS A 580 2.40 31.05 8.35
CA LYS A 580 3.56 31.61 7.63
C LYS A 580 4.59 32.28 8.51
N GLY A 581 4.12 32.88 9.61
CA GLY A 581 4.97 33.58 10.59
C GLY A 581 5.63 32.64 11.59
N PHE A 582 5.41 31.32 11.50
CA PHE A 582 5.86 30.35 12.49
C PHE A 582 5.43 30.74 13.92
N SER A 583 4.16 31.08 14.09
CA SER A 583 3.61 31.49 15.40
C SER A 583 3.71 30.39 16.47
N HIS A 584 3.88 29.13 16.04
CA HIS A 584 4.01 27.96 16.90
C HIS A 584 5.29 27.14 16.60
N VAL A 585 6.46 27.79 16.63
CA VAL A 585 7.78 27.19 16.33
C VAL A 585 8.04 25.87 17.07
N SER A 586 7.74 25.80 18.37
CA SER A 586 8.05 24.62 19.19
C SER A 586 7.26 23.39 18.73
N GLU A 587 5.97 23.55 18.48
CA GLU A 587 5.09 22.50 17.97
C GLU A 587 5.45 22.13 16.53
N TYR A 588 5.76 23.11 15.68
CA TYR A 588 6.26 22.87 14.32
C TYR A 588 7.54 22.01 14.35
N CYS A 589 8.51 22.39 15.19
CA CYS A 589 9.77 21.66 15.33
C CYS A 589 9.52 20.19 15.70
N LYS A 590 8.61 19.91 16.65
CA LYS A 590 8.25 18.54 17.04
C LYS A 590 7.54 17.77 15.92
N ALA A 591 6.67 18.42 15.17
CA ALA A 591 5.97 17.81 14.03
C ALA A 591 6.94 17.37 12.90
N MET A 592 8.06 18.08 12.76
CA MET A 592 9.11 17.77 11.78
C MET A 592 10.08 16.66 12.22
N GLU A 593 10.07 16.25 13.50
CA GLU A 593 10.96 15.20 14.00
C GLU A 593 10.58 13.82 13.47
N TRP A 594 11.54 13.12 12.86
CA TRP A 594 11.34 11.73 12.43
C TRP A 594 11.49 10.74 13.58
N GLY A 595 12.15 11.15 14.66
CA GLY A 595 12.42 10.31 15.82
C GLY A 595 13.83 9.73 15.85
N TRP A 596 14.10 9.01 16.93
CA TRP A 596 15.45 8.58 17.31
C TRP A 596 16.05 7.53 16.37
N TYR A 597 15.26 6.55 15.89
CA TYR A 597 15.72 5.55 14.93
C TYR A 597 16.38 6.22 13.72
N TRP A 598 15.68 7.19 13.13
CA TRP A 598 16.13 7.85 11.92
C TRP A 598 17.31 8.79 12.17
N SER A 599 17.28 9.56 13.24
CA SER A 599 18.29 10.60 13.50
C SER A 599 19.59 10.06 14.12
N GLN A 600 19.56 8.91 14.79
CA GLN A 600 20.71 8.40 15.56
C GLN A 600 21.16 6.99 15.16
N GLN A 601 20.26 6.14 14.67
CA GLN A 601 20.63 4.76 14.27
C GLN A 601 20.80 4.64 12.76
N PHE A 602 19.75 4.95 12.00
CA PHE A 602 19.71 4.74 10.56
C PHE A 602 20.80 5.52 9.84
N VAL A 603 20.82 6.84 9.99
CA VAL A 603 21.78 7.73 9.30
C VAL A 603 23.22 7.55 9.74
N GLU A 604 23.44 6.89 10.88
CA GLU A 604 24.78 6.59 11.41
C GLU A 604 25.22 5.16 11.14
N GLY A 605 24.35 4.33 10.58
CA GLY A 605 24.62 2.93 10.32
C GLY A 605 24.82 2.07 11.56
N ARG A 606 24.25 2.48 12.70
CA ARG A 606 24.36 1.75 13.97
C ARG A 606 23.27 0.69 14.06
N TYR A 607 23.63 -0.45 14.66
CA TYR A 607 22.67 -1.40 15.22
C TYR A 607 22.46 -1.08 16.70
N ASN A 608 21.31 -1.45 17.26
CA ASN A 608 21.02 -1.17 18.67
C ASN A 608 21.84 -2.14 19.54
N ASP A 609 22.89 -1.64 20.18
CA ASP A 609 23.57 -2.32 21.28
C ASP A 609 22.76 -2.03 22.55
N GLU A 610 21.75 -2.85 22.86
CA GLU A 610 21.23 -2.90 24.24
C GLU A 610 22.21 -3.64 25.15
#